data_AF-A0A7H4NUN8-F1
#
_entry.id   AF-A0A7H4NUN8-F1
#
_cell.length_a   1.000
_cell.length_b   1.000
_cell.length_c   1.000
_cell.angle_alpha   90.00
_cell.angle_beta   90.00
_cell.angle_gamma   90.00
#
_symmetry.space_group_name_H-M   'P 1'
#
loop_
_entity.id
_entity.type
_entity.pdbx_description
1 polymer ?
#
loop_
_entity_poly.entity_id
_entity_poly.type
_entity_poly.pdbx_seq_one_letter_code
_entity_poly.pdbx_strand_id
1 'polypeptide(L)'
;MTSAPITTSDLARRVQDDKLSLREKIGYGLGDAGGTVITCLIMNFLTFFYTDVFGLTPALVGTLFLALRVFDAVSDPIMGVLADRTQSRWGRFRPWQLWIAVPIGVIGVLTFTVPDASMGVKIAWAFGTYLLLSVSYTAINVPYCALINTMTTRHTEVISCQAWRFVLCGVAGFLVSVGLPWLVKALGKGDTAQGYQYGVAVLCAIAVAMFLCCFFWVRERVSLDVMGKFTLREHIAGLRQ
;
A
#
# COMPACT_ATOMS: atom_id res chain seq x y z
N MET A 1 -32.61 6.30 -35.21
CA MET A 1 -32.45 4.87 -34.88
C MET A 1 -31.56 4.24 -35.95
N THR A 2 -30.26 4.14 -35.70
CA THR A 2 -29.33 3.36 -36.54
C THR A 2 -28.23 2.81 -35.63
N SER A 3 -28.62 1.86 -34.78
CA SER A 3 -27.68 1.01 -34.05
C SER A 3 -26.98 0.13 -35.07
N ALA A 4 -25.77 0.52 -35.48
CA ALA A 4 -24.90 -0.35 -36.27
C ALA A 4 -24.74 -1.68 -35.50
N PRO A 5 -24.97 -2.84 -36.15
CA PRO A 5 -24.81 -4.13 -35.50
C PRO A 5 -23.33 -4.29 -35.12
N ILE A 6 -23.07 -4.43 -33.82
CA ILE A 6 -21.73 -4.71 -33.29
C ILE A 6 -21.33 -6.07 -33.89
N THR A 7 -20.33 -6.07 -34.78
CA THR A 7 -19.92 -7.30 -35.47
C THR A 7 -19.14 -8.17 -34.48
N THR A 8 -19.28 -9.48 -34.53
CA THR A 8 -18.53 -10.44 -33.69
C THR A 8 -17.01 -10.29 -33.79
N SER A 9 -16.51 -9.72 -34.90
CA SER A 9 -15.12 -9.31 -35.08
C SER A 9 -14.71 -8.12 -34.22
N ASP A 10 -15.59 -7.15 -33.95
CA ASP A 10 -15.32 -6.02 -33.04
C ASP A 10 -15.30 -6.48 -31.58
N LEU A 11 -16.14 -7.45 -31.22
CA LEU A 11 -16.10 -8.14 -29.93
C LEU A 11 -14.81 -8.96 -29.77
N ALA A 12 -14.40 -9.71 -30.80
CA ALA A 12 -13.14 -10.46 -30.79
C ALA A 12 -11.92 -9.54 -30.69
N ARG A 13 -11.95 -8.38 -31.36
CA ARG A 13 -10.88 -7.37 -31.31
C ARG A 13 -10.78 -6.69 -29.95
N ARG A 14 -11.91 -6.38 -29.30
CA ARG A 14 -11.95 -5.92 -27.89
C ARG A 14 -11.44 -6.96 -26.90
N VAL A 15 -11.68 -8.25 -27.16
CA VAL A 15 -11.19 -9.37 -26.32
C VAL A 15 -9.69 -9.65 -26.51
N GLN A 16 -9.12 -9.27 -27.66
CA GLN A 16 -7.69 -9.43 -27.98
C GLN A 16 -6.83 -8.27 -27.46
N ASP A 17 -7.37 -7.06 -27.33
CA ASP A 17 -6.69 -5.87 -26.80
C ASP A 17 -6.63 -5.80 -25.26
N ASP A 18 -7.24 -6.77 -24.55
CA ASP A 18 -7.38 -6.78 -23.09
C ASP A 18 -6.28 -7.60 -22.37
N LYS A 19 -5.19 -7.95 -23.08
CA LYS A 19 -4.03 -8.60 -22.47
C LYS A 19 -3.15 -7.55 -21.81
N LEU A 20 -3.01 -7.64 -20.48
CA LEU A 20 -2.11 -6.77 -19.73
C LEU A 20 -0.66 -7.03 -20.15
N SER A 21 0.08 -5.95 -20.45
CA SER A 21 1.51 -6.06 -20.73
C SER A 21 2.23 -6.59 -19.49
N LEU A 22 3.27 -7.40 -19.68
CA LEU A 22 4.16 -7.83 -18.59
C LEU A 22 4.66 -6.65 -17.74
N ARG A 23 4.86 -5.48 -18.37
CA ARG A 23 5.23 -4.24 -17.65
C ARG A 23 4.15 -3.73 -16.70
N GLU A 24 2.88 -3.85 -17.06
CA GLU A 24 1.75 -3.48 -16.21
C GLU A 24 1.58 -4.48 -15.05
N LYS A 25 1.82 -5.78 -15.30
CA LYS A 25 1.79 -6.83 -14.26
C LYS A 25 2.91 -6.65 -13.23
N ILE A 26 4.12 -6.39 -13.71
CA ILE A 26 5.29 -6.12 -12.88
C ILE A 26 5.10 -4.80 -12.14
N GLY A 27 4.65 -3.75 -12.83
CA GLY A 27 4.33 -2.44 -12.23
C GLY A 27 3.30 -2.57 -11.10
N TYR A 28 2.22 -3.33 -11.31
CA TYR A 28 1.25 -3.64 -10.25
C TYR A 28 1.95 -4.30 -9.07
N GLY A 29 2.63 -5.42 -9.27
CA GLY A 29 3.31 -6.14 -8.19
C GLY A 29 4.40 -5.32 -7.46
N LEU A 30 5.05 -4.37 -8.13
CA LEU A 30 5.99 -3.42 -7.49
C LEU A 30 5.27 -2.52 -6.46
N GLY A 31 4.01 -2.17 -6.69
CA GLY A 31 3.18 -1.42 -5.74
C GLY A 31 2.93 -2.20 -4.46
N ASP A 32 2.48 -3.47 -4.56
CA ASP A 32 2.29 -4.33 -3.37
C ASP A 32 3.62 -4.62 -2.68
N ALA A 33 4.69 -4.78 -3.45
CA ALA A 33 6.01 -5.04 -2.92
C ALA A 33 6.51 -3.84 -2.09
N GLY A 34 6.30 -2.60 -2.53
CA GLY A 34 6.58 -1.40 -1.73
C GLY A 34 5.77 -1.35 -0.44
N GLY A 35 4.49 -1.74 -0.48
CA GLY A 35 3.65 -1.87 0.72
C GLY A 35 4.14 -2.97 1.66
N THR A 36 4.51 -4.12 1.10
CA THR A 36 5.06 -5.27 1.83
C THR A 36 6.36 -4.92 2.52
N VAL A 37 7.22 -4.10 1.91
CA VAL A 37 8.44 -3.60 2.55
C VAL A 37 8.09 -2.89 3.86
N ILE A 38 7.12 -1.98 3.83
CA ILE A 38 6.70 -1.20 5.00
C ILE A 38 6.06 -2.10 6.06
N THR A 39 5.17 -3.02 5.67
CA THR A 39 4.53 -3.95 6.61
C THR A 39 5.53 -4.89 7.25
N CYS A 40 6.52 -5.36 6.49
CA CYS A 40 7.58 -6.22 6.99
C CYS A 40 8.49 -5.47 7.97
N LEU A 41 8.78 -4.19 7.70
CA LEU A 41 9.49 -3.30 8.62
C LEU A 41 8.73 -3.12 9.94
N ILE A 42 7.42 -2.86 9.86
CA ILE A 42 6.57 -2.70 11.03
C ILE A 42 6.52 -3.99 11.86
N MET A 43 6.22 -5.12 11.22
CA MET A 43 6.01 -6.40 11.91
C MET A 43 7.28 -6.93 12.58
N ASN A 44 8.43 -6.83 11.92
CA ASN A 44 9.67 -7.45 12.41
C ASN A 44 10.51 -6.50 13.26
N PHE A 45 10.51 -5.19 12.97
CA PHE A 45 11.50 -4.29 13.55
C PHE A 45 10.91 -3.21 14.44
N LEU A 46 9.63 -2.83 14.26
CA LEU A 46 9.04 -1.78 15.08
C LEU A 46 8.91 -2.20 16.54
N THR A 47 8.52 -3.46 16.81
CA THR A 47 8.44 -3.98 18.18
C THR A 47 9.79 -3.89 18.88
N PHE A 48 10.86 -4.35 18.22
CA PHE A 48 12.23 -4.27 18.72
C PHE A 48 12.67 -2.81 18.95
N PHE A 49 12.37 -1.92 18.01
CA PHE A 49 12.68 -0.51 18.14
C PHE A 49 11.95 0.14 19.33
N TYR A 50 10.69 -0.21 19.57
CA TYR A 50 9.92 0.32 20.69
C TYR A 50 10.37 -0.24 22.05
N THR A 51 10.81 -1.51 22.10
CA THR A 51 11.31 -2.12 23.33
C THR A 51 12.75 -1.73 23.65
N ASP A 52 13.66 -1.86 22.68
CA ASP A 52 15.11 -1.76 22.91
C ASP A 52 15.67 -0.35 22.67
N VAL A 53 15.06 0.43 21.78
CA VAL A 53 15.52 1.81 21.49
C VAL A 53 14.72 2.84 22.28
N PHE A 54 13.39 2.72 22.31
CA PHE A 54 12.54 3.62 23.09
C PHE A 54 12.46 3.26 24.58
N GLY A 55 12.80 2.02 24.95
CA GLY A 55 12.72 1.55 26.34
C GLY A 55 11.28 1.37 26.84
N LEU A 56 10.30 1.18 25.95
CA LEU A 56 8.92 0.94 26.33
C LEU A 56 8.73 -0.49 26.80
N THR A 57 7.84 -0.68 27.78
CA THR A 57 7.47 -2.03 28.20
C THR A 57 6.73 -2.73 27.06
N PRO A 58 6.98 -4.03 26.82
CA PRO A 58 6.26 -4.79 25.79
C PRO A 58 4.73 -4.75 25.95
N ALA A 59 4.25 -4.63 27.19
CA ALA A 59 2.82 -4.47 27.50
C ALA A 59 2.22 -3.17 26.92
N LEU A 60 2.97 -2.05 26.97
CA LEU A 60 2.56 -0.78 26.36
C LEU A 60 2.55 -0.87 24.84
N VAL A 61 3.57 -1.51 24.25
CA VAL A 61 3.63 -1.71 22.78
C VAL A 61 2.44 -2.56 22.30
N GLY A 62 2.12 -3.64 23.01
CA GLY A 62 0.97 -4.50 22.68
C GLY A 62 -0.38 -3.79 22.80
N THR A 63 -0.59 -2.98 23.84
CA THR A 63 -1.82 -2.19 23.99
C THR A 63 -1.93 -1.10 22.93
N LEU A 64 -0.80 -0.48 22.54
CA LEU A 64 -0.73 0.49 21.46
C LEU A 64 -1.16 -0.15 20.13
N PHE A 65 -0.57 -1.29 19.76
CA PHE A 65 -0.97 -2.02 18.56
C PHE A 65 -2.44 -2.43 18.57
N LEU A 66 -2.97 -2.85 19.72
CA LEU A 66 -4.38 -3.21 19.84
C LEU A 66 -5.30 -2.00 19.62
N ALA A 67 -4.99 -0.85 20.22
CA ALA A 67 -5.75 0.38 20.03
C ALA A 67 -5.75 0.83 18.55
N LEU A 68 -4.60 0.71 17.89
CA LEU A 68 -4.45 1.04 16.47
C LEU A 68 -5.21 0.08 15.56
N ARG A 69 -5.26 -1.21 15.88
CA ARG A 69 -6.09 -2.17 15.12
C ARG A 69 -7.58 -1.84 15.19
N VAL A 70 -8.06 -1.35 16.32
CA VAL A 70 -9.45 -0.87 16.45
C VAL A 70 -9.66 0.38 15.59
N PHE A 71 -8.67 1.28 15.54
CA PHE A 71 -8.72 2.46 14.70
C PHE A 71 -8.67 2.14 13.20
N ASP A 72 -7.84 1.19 12.79
CA ASP A 72 -7.75 0.70 11.40
C ASP A 72 -9.08 0.09 10.96
N ALA A 73 -9.74 -0.69 11.83
CA ALA A 73 -11.05 -1.28 11.53
C ALA A 73 -12.13 -0.24 11.17
N VAL A 74 -11.99 1.00 11.64
CA VAL A 74 -12.88 2.12 11.31
C VAL A 74 -12.34 2.93 10.11
N SER A 75 -11.03 3.12 10.05
CA SER A 75 -10.36 3.90 9.00
C SER A 75 -10.41 3.22 7.64
N ASP A 76 -10.34 1.89 7.60
CA ASP A 76 -10.36 1.09 6.37
C ASP A 76 -11.66 1.30 5.56
N PRO A 77 -12.88 1.17 6.13
CA PRO A 77 -14.13 1.50 5.42
C PRO A 77 -14.22 2.95 4.97
N ILE A 78 -13.82 3.90 5.82
CA ILE A 78 -13.86 5.33 5.49
C ILE A 78 -12.97 5.59 4.28
N MET A 79 -11.80 4.98 4.25
CA MET A 79 -10.86 5.14 3.16
C MET A 79 -11.31 4.45 1.88
N GLY A 80 -11.99 3.31 1.98
CA GLY A 80 -12.67 2.68 0.84
C GLY A 80 -13.68 3.62 0.19
N VAL A 81 -14.54 4.25 0.98
CA VAL A 81 -15.53 5.23 0.48
C VAL A 81 -14.85 6.46 -0.12
N LEU A 82 -13.76 6.94 0.48
CA LEU A 82 -13.03 8.12 -0.01
C LEU A 82 -12.29 7.83 -1.32
N ALA A 83 -11.63 6.68 -1.41
CA ALA A 83 -10.98 6.21 -2.63
C ALA A 83 -12.01 6.03 -3.76
N ASP A 84 -13.17 5.44 -3.45
CA ASP A 84 -14.27 5.34 -4.41
C ASP A 84 -14.81 6.70 -4.82
N ARG A 85 -14.87 7.71 -3.95
CA ARG A 85 -15.36 9.04 -4.36
C ARG A 85 -14.34 9.88 -5.14
N THR A 86 -13.07 9.48 -5.16
CA THR A 86 -12.01 10.27 -5.79
C THR A 86 -12.08 10.15 -7.30
N GLN A 87 -12.51 11.19 -8.01
CA GLN A 87 -12.42 11.27 -9.47
C GLN A 87 -11.32 12.25 -9.87
N SER A 88 -10.21 11.76 -10.42
CA SER A 88 -9.09 12.60 -10.88
C SER A 88 -8.78 12.37 -12.35
N ARG A 89 -8.08 13.34 -12.96
CA ARG A 89 -7.70 13.34 -14.39
C ARG A 89 -6.77 12.17 -14.78
N TRP A 90 -6.13 11.53 -13.80
CA TRP A 90 -5.22 10.38 -14.01
C TRP A 90 -5.84 9.02 -13.65
N GLY A 91 -7.11 8.99 -13.26
CA GLY A 91 -7.78 7.80 -12.77
C GLY A 91 -8.38 7.96 -11.37
N ARG A 92 -9.01 6.90 -10.88
CA ARG A 92 -9.65 6.85 -9.56
C ARG A 92 -8.65 6.49 -8.46
N PHE A 93 -7.75 5.54 -8.75
CA PHE A 93 -6.88 4.90 -7.75
C PHE A 93 -5.40 5.24 -7.92
N ARG A 94 -4.96 5.57 -9.15
CA ARG A 94 -3.57 5.95 -9.43
C ARG A 94 -3.05 7.21 -8.70
N PRO A 95 -3.83 8.29 -8.52
CA PRO A 95 -3.36 9.48 -7.81
C PRO A 95 -3.02 9.19 -6.35
N TRP A 96 -3.73 8.25 -5.72
CA TRP A 96 -3.52 7.86 -4.32
C TRP A 96 -2.13 7.27 -4.11
N GLN A 97 -1.65 6.43 -5.03
CA GLN A 97 -0.28 5.91 -4.96
C GLN A 97 0.77 7.01 -5.08
N LEU A 98 0.57 8.01 -5.95
CA LEU A 98 1.51 9.13 -6.09
C LEU A 98 1.47 10.05 -4.87
N TRP A 99 0.28 10.44 -4.42
CA TRP A 99 0.09 11.38 -3.32
C TRP A 99 0.56 10.81 -1.99
N ILE A 100 0.50 9.48 -1.81
CA ILE A 100 0.79 8.83 -0.54
C ILE A 100 2.15 8.11 -0.53
N ALA A 101 2.73 7.82 -1.70
CA ALA A 101 4.10 7.29 -1.78
C ALA A 101 5.13 8.16 -1.03
N VAL A 102 5.05 9.48 -1.18
CA VAL A 102 6.00 10.39 -0.51
C VAL A 102 5.70 10.52 0.99
N PRO A 103 4.44 10.81 1.42
CA PRO A 103 4.08 10.82 2.84
C PRO A 103 4.42 9.53 3.57
N ILE A 104 4.13 8.36 3.00
CA ILE A 104 4.38 7.08 3.69
C ILE A 104 5.88 6.82 3.89
N GLY A 105 6.71 7.22 2.92
CA GLY A 105 8.17 7.18 3.07
C GLY A 105 8.68 8.11 4.16
N VAL A 106 8.20 9.36 4.17
CA VAL A 106 8.57 10.35 5.19
C VAL A 106 8.12 9.94 6.58
N ILE A 107 6.86 9.49 6.72
CA ILE A 107 6.28 9.02 7.99
C ILE A 107 6.99 7.75 8.46
N GLY A 108 7.37 6.86 7.53
CA GLY A 108 8.19 5.69 7.83
C GLY A 108 9.52 6.08 8.47
N VAL A 109 10.23 7.06 7.91
CA VAL A 109 11.46 7.58 8.52
C VAL A 109 11.20 8.26 9.85
N LEU A 110 10.14 9.07 9.97
CA LEU A 110 9.75 9.73 11.22
C LEU A 110 9.42 8.72 12.34
N THR A 111 8.80 7.60 11.99
CA THR A 111 8.43 6.54 12.96
C THR A 111 9.67 5.88 13.57
N PHE A 112 10.75 5.79 12.79
CA PHE A 112 12.05 5.29 13.24
C PHE A 112 13.01 6.41 13.67
N THR A 113 12.52 7.65 13.82
CA THR A 113 13.30 8.76 14.36
C THR A 113 12.95 8.94 15.84
N VAL A 114 13.96 8.85 16.70
CA VAL A 114 13.81 9.03 18.16
C VAL A 114 13.91 10.53 18.49
N PRO A 115 12.85 11.19 18.99
CA PRO A 115 13.02 12.50 19.58
C PRO A 115 13.69 12.37 20.96
N ASP A 116 14.73 13.17 21.21
CA ASP A 116 15.38 13.31 22.52
C ASP A 116 14.50 14.11 23.50
N ALA A 117 13.36 13.52 23.89
CA ALA A 117 12.41 14.11 24.81
C ALA A 117 12.09 13.19 26.00
N SER A 118 11.30 13.69 26.95
CA SER A 118 10.84 12.91 28.10
C SER A 118 10.03 11.67 27.68
N MET A 119 10.00 10.65 28.54
CA MET A 119 9.34 9.36 28.26
C MET A 119 7.88 9.51 27.79
N GLY A 120 7.13 10.45 28.37
CA GLY A 120 5.74 10.72 27.98
C GLY A 120 5.60 11.30 26.56
N VAL A 121 6.52 12.19 26.16
CA VAL A 121 6.55 12.76 24.81
C VAL A 121 6.97 11.70 23.79
N LYS A 122 7.91 10.82 24.14
CA LYS A 122 8.30 9.68 23.31
C LYS A 122 7.12 8.74 23.02
N ILE A 123 6.30 8.43 24.03
CA ILE A 123 5.09 7.60 23.85
C ILE A 123 4.07 8.29 22.94
N ALA A 124 3.78 9.57 23.19
CA ALA A 124 2.83 10.33 22.36
C ALA A 124 3.30 10.45 20.91
N TRP A 125 4.61 10.63 20.71
CA TRP A 125 5.23 10.66 19.39
C TRP A 125 5.10 9.32 18.67
N ALA A 126 5.50 8.22 19.34
CA ALA A 126 5.41 6.85 18.80
C ALA A 126 3.97 6.49 18.42
N PHE A 127 2.98 6.90 19.23
CA PHE A 127 1.57 6.73 18.91
C PHE A 127 1.16 7.55 17.68
N GLY A 128 1.51 8.83 17.64
CA GLY A 128 1.17 9.73 16.53
C GLY A 128 1.78 9.30 15.20
N THR A 129 3.08 9.04 15.16
CA THR A 129 3.77 8.64 13.92
C THR A 129 3.27 7.30 13.42
N TYR A 130 3.03 6.34 14.32
CA TYR A 130 2.49 5.04 13.93
C TYR A 130 1.04 5.14 13.46
N LEU A 131 0.20 5.97 14.09
CA LEU A 131 -1.16 6.22 13.61
C LEU A 131 -1.15 6.84 12.21
N LEU A 132 -0.29 7.83 11.98
CA LEU A 132 -0.09 8.41 10.65
C LEU A 132 0.41 7.38 9.63
N LEU A 133 1.31 6.48 10.05
CA LEU A 133 1.83 5.41 9.20
C LEU A 133 0.72 4.42 8.84
N SER A 134 -0.11 4.04 9.81
CA SER A 134 -1.24 3.13 9.62
C SER A 134 -2.27 3.71 8.67
N VAL A 135 -2.68 4.96 8.89
CA VAL A 135 -3.62 5.66 8.00
C VAL A 135 -3.05 5.77 6.58
N SER A 136 -1.78 6.13 6.45
CA SER A 136 -1.11 6.22 5.13
C SER A 136 -1.00 4.85 4.45
N TYR A 137 -0.80 3.79 5.22
CA TYR A 137 -0.76 2.43 4.71
C TYR A 137 -2.13 1.96 4.21
N THR A 138 -3.20 2.17 4.99
CA THR A 138 -4.59 1.92 4.54
C THR A 138 -4.89 2.71 3.28
N ALA A 139 -4.48 3.97 3.26
CA ALA A 139 -4.67 4.90 2.15
C ALA A 139 -4.03 4.46 0.84
N ILE A 140 -2.95 3.65 0.89
CA ILE A 140 -2.33 3.10 -0.31
C ILE A 140 -2.83 1.69 -0.61
N ASN A 141 -3.08 0.86 0.41
CA ASN A 141 -3.42 -0.55 0.24
C ASN A 141 -4.86 -0.74 -0.27
N VAL A 142 -5.83 -0.01 0.29
CA VAL A 142 -7.23 -0.09 -0.12
C VAL A 142 -7.42 0.22 -1.62
N PRO A 143 -6.99 1.38 -2.14
CA PRO A 143 -7.11 1.68 -3.57
C PRO A 143 -6.25 0.74 -4.43
N TYR A 144 -5.09 0.28 -3.93
CA TYR A 144 -4.24 -0.67 -4.64
C TYR A 144 -4.91 -2.05 -4.83
N CYS A 145 -5.64 -2.54 -3.83
CA CYS A 145 -6.43 -3.75 -3.96
C CYS A 145 -7.59 -3.56 -4.95
N ALA A 146 -8.20 -2.38 -5.01
CA ALA A 146 -9.25 -2.07 -5.98
C ALA A 146 -8.71 -1.91 -7.42
N LEU A 147 -7.45 -1.49 -7.58
CA LEU A 147 -6.81 -1.21 -8.87
C LEU A 147 -6.82 -2.43 -9.81
N ILE A 148 -6.64 -3.65 -9.30
CA ILE A 148 -6.63 -4.87 -10.15
C ILE A 148 -7.94 -5.07 -10.91
N ASN A 149 -9.08 -4.72 -10.30
CA ASN A 149 -10.41 -4.82 -10.91
C ASN A 149 -10.62 -3.76 -12.00
N THR A 150 -9.87 -2.67 -11.97
CA THR A 150 -9.89 -1.62 -13.02
C THR A 150 -8.86 -1.83 -14.12
N MET A 151 -7.90 -2.72 -13.92
CA MET A 151 -6.86 -3.03 -14.91
C MET A 151 -7.31 -4.10 -15.91
N THR A 152 -8.08 -5.10 -15.46
CA THR A 152 -8.60 -6.15 -16.36
C THR A 152 -9.89 -6.76 -15.81
N THR A 153 -10.77 -7.18 -16.71
CA THR A 153 -12.00 -7.92 -16.37
C THR A 153 -11.84 -9.43 -16.51
N ARG A 154 -10.69 -9.90 -17.02
CA ARG A 154 -10.45 -11.32 -17.29
C ARG A 154 -9.81 -12.00 -16.08
N HIS A 155 -10.50 -13.00 -15.52
CA HIS A 155 -10.00 -13.80 -14.39
C HIS A 155 -8.58 -14.36 -14.61
N THR A 156 -8.24 -14.80 -15.82
CA THR A 156 -6.90 -15.34 -16.14
C THR A 156 -5.79 -14.29 -15.99
N GLU A 157 -6.07 -13.04 -16.35
CA GLU A 157 -5.12 -11.94 -16.23
C GLU A 157 -5.01 -11.45 -14.79
N VAL A 158 -6.12 -11.41 -14.04
CA VAL A 158 -6.14 -11.15 -12.59
C VAL A 158 -5.26 -12.17 -11.85
N ILE A 159 -5.44 -13.47 -12.12
CA ILE A 159 -4.64 -14.54 -11.49
C ILE A 159 -3.16 -14.38 -11.86
N SER A 160 -2.84 -14.05 -13.11
CA SER A 160 -1.47 -13.79 -13.55
C SER A 160 -0.85 -12.60 -12.82
N CYS A 161 -1.56 -11.47 -12.70
CA CYS A 161 -1.11 -10.31 -11.92
C CYS A 161 -0.88 -10.67 -10.45
N GLN A 162 -1.77 -11.46 -9.87
CA GLN A 162 -1.67 -11.86 -8.47
C GLN A 162 -0.48 -12.82 -8.24
N ALA A 163 -0.18 -13.71 -9.18
CA ALA A 163 1.03 -14.54 -9.12
C ALA A 163 2.31 -13.67 -9.17
N TRP A 164 2.39 -12.71 -10.10
CA TRP A 164 3.51 -11.76 -10.16
C TRP A 164 3.64 -10.92 -8.88
N ARG A 165 2.50 -10.49 -8.33
CA ARG A 165 2.42 -9.78 -7.05
C ARG A 165 3.05 -10.61 -5.93
N PHE A 166 2.64 -11.86 -5.75
CA PHE A 166 3.17 -12.72 -4.69
C PHE A 166 4.67 -12.95 -4.82
N VAL A 167 5.18 -13.17 -6.03
CA VAL A 167 6.63 -13.34 -6.27
C VAL A 167 7.39 -12.07 -5.89
N LEU A 168 6.92 -10.90 -6.34
CA LEU A 168 7.57 -9.62 -6.05
C LEU A 168 7.51 -9.27 -4.55
N CYS A 169 6.38 -9.55 -3.88
CA CYS A 169 6.26 -9.37 -2.43
C CYS A 169 7.14 -10.33 -1.64
N GLY A 170 7.27 -11.58 -2.09
CA GLY A 170 8.19 -12.55 -1.49
C GLY A 170 9.64 -12.09 -1.60
N VAL A 171 10.06 -11.62 -2.78
CA VAL A 171 11.41 -11.08 -2.99
C VAL A 171 11.64 -9.82 -2.16
N ALA A 172 10.67 -8.90 -2.12
CA ALA A 172 10.77 -7.68 -1.34
C ALA A 172 10.84 -7.95 0.18
N GLY A 173 10.00 -8.85 0.69
CA GLY A 173 10.03 -9.28 2.09
C GLY A 173 11.35 -9.94 2.47
N PHE A 174 11.90 -10.77 1.58
CA PHE A 174 13.23 -11.36 1.76
C PHE A 174 14.34 -10.30 1.77
N LEU A 175 14.32 -9.37 0.80
CA LEU A 175 15.28 -8.27 0.73
C LEU A 175 15.22 -7.36 1.97
N VAL A 176 14.05 -7.15 2.57
CA VAL A 176 13.93 -6.38 3.82
C VAL A 176 14.46 -7.17 5.00
N SER A 177 14.08 -8.44 5.11
CA SER A 177 14.46 -9.30 6.24
C SER A 177 15.98 -9.51 6.31
N VAL A 178 16.65 -9.60 5.15
CA VAL A 178 18.11 -9.78 5.06
C VAL A 178 18.84 -8.43 4.93
N GLY A 179 18.27 -7.50 4.17
CA GLY A 179 18.89 -6.23 3.84
C GLY A 179 18.87 -5.23 4.99
N LEU A 180 17.82 -5.19 5.81
CA LEU A 180 17.79 -4.25 6.95
C LEU A 180 18.87 -4.58 7.98
N PRO A 181 19.02 -5.82 8.49
CA PRO A 181 20.09 -6.14 9.45
C PRO A 181 21.48 -5.89 8.88
N TRP A 182 21.67 -6.15 7.58
CA TRP A 182 22.93 -5.87 6.89
C TRP A 182 23.20 -4.36 6.80
N LEU A 183 22.20 -3.55 6.44
CA LEU A 183 22.31 -2.09 6.42
C LEU A 183 22.58 -1.53 7.83
N VAL A 184 21.86 -2.03 8.84
CA VAL A 184 22.04 -1.62 10.25
C VAL A 184 23.47 -1.92 10.71
N LYS A 185 24.03 -3.08 10.35
CA LYS A 185 25.41 -3.45 10.68
C LYS A 185 26.44 -2.61 9.93
N ALA A 186 26.17 -2.26 8.66
CA ALA A 186 27.08 -1.46 7.83
C ALA A 186 27.06 0.04 8.18
N LEU A 187 25.88 0.59 8.48
CA LEU A 187 25.67 2.02 8.73
C LEU A 187 25.67 2.39 10.22
N GLY A 188 25.42 1.43 11.12
CA GLY A 188 25.24 1.70 12.54
C GLY A 188 26.50 2.19 13.26
N LYS A 189 27.71 1.81 12.81
CA LYS A 189 29.01 2.26 13.39
C LYS A 189 29.06 2.37 14.94
N GLY A 190 28.32 1.53 15.67
CA GLY A 190 28.25 1.52 17.14
C GLY A 190 26.96 2.06 17.77
N ASP A 191 26.09 2.73 17.01
CA ASP A 191 24.78 3.21 17.47
C ASP A 191 23.63 2.50 16.73
N THR A 192 22.95 1.61 17.46
CA THR A 192 21.86 0.79 16.94
C THR A 192 20.69 1.66 16.48
N ALA A 193 20.41 2.79 17.14
CA ALA A 193 19.28 3.65 16.80
C ALA A 193 19.49 4.34 15.45
N GLN A 194 20.68 4.89 15.22
CA GLN A 194 21.03 5.52 13.93
C GLN A 194 21.12 4.49 12.80
N GLY A 195 21.66 3.30 13.07
CA GLY A 195 21.71 2.21 12.09
C GLY A 195 20.32 1.81 11.59
N TYR A 196 19.33 1.73 12.48
CA TYR A 196 17.93 1.48 12.10
C TYR A 196 17.32 2.63 11.33
N GLN A 197 17.55 3.88 11.76
CA GLN A 197 17.00 5.05 11.08
C GLN A 197 17.51 5.16 9.63
N TYR A 198 18.81 5.00 9.40
CA TYR A 198 19.38 5.00 8.04
C TYR A 198 18.96 3.77 7.23
N GLY A 199 18.90 2.60 7.87
CA GLY A 199 18.40 1.36 7.26
C GLY A 199 16.98 1.49 6.72
N VAL A 200 16.09 1.99 7.57
CA VAL A 200 14.69 2.24 7.24
C VAL A 200 14.59 3.37 6.23
N ALA A 201 15.39 4.43 6.31
CA ALA A 201 15.37 5.51 5.33
C ALA A 201 15.69 5.03 3.91
N VAL A 202 16.69 4.15 3.76
CA VAL A 202 17.02 3.56 2.45
C VAL A 202 15.89 2.66 1.95
N LEU A 203 15.31 1.83 2.82
CA LEU A 203 14.19 0.96 2.43
C LEU A 203 12.91 1.72 2.13
N CYS A 204 12.61 2.78 2.88
CA CYS A 204 11.51 3.70 2.59
C CYS A 204 11.74 4.42 1.26
N ALA A 205 12.97 4.87 0.96
CA ALA A 205 13.30 5.47 -0.33
C ALA A 205 13.12 4.47 -1.49
N ILE A 206 13.53 3.21 -1.30
CA ILE A 206 13.28 2.13 -2.26
C ILE A 206 11.76 1.90 -2.41
N ALA A 207 11.00 1.83 -1.33
CA ALA A 207 9.55 1.67 -1.38
C ALA A 207 8.87 2.82 -2.13
N VAL A 208 9.26 4.08 -1.87
CA VAL A 208 8.78 5.25 -2.62
C VAL A 208 9.11 5.11 -4.10
N ALA A 209 10.33 4.71 -4.45
CA ALA A 209 10.70 4.47 -5.85
C ALA A 209 9.87 3.36 -6.49
N MET A 210 9.57 2.28 -5.76
CA MET A 210 8.70 1.20 -6.21
C MET A 210 7.25 1.66 -6.43
N PHE A 211 6.71 2.50 -5.54
CA PHE A 211 5.39 3.10 -5.71
C PHE A 211 5.34 4.07 -6.90
N LEU A 212 6.38 4.88 -7.10
CA LEU A 212 6.49 5.75 -8.27
C LEU A 212 6.58 4.95 -9.57
N CYS A 213 7.40 3.89 -9.60
CA CYS A 213 7.46 2.95 -10.73
C CYS A 213 6.09 2.30 -11.01
N CYS A 214 5.35 1.92 -9.96
CA CYS A 214 3.99 1.40 -10.08
C CYS A 214 3.07 2.43 -10.77
N PHE A 215 3.11 3.69 -10.34
CA PHE A 215 2.31 4.77 -10.94
C PHE A 215 2.61 4.99 -12.44
N PHE A 216 3.89 4.99 -12.82
CA PHE A 216 4.31 5.19 -14.21
C PHE A 216 4.01 3.99 -15.10
N TRP A 217 4.12 2.75 -14.60
CA TRP A 217 3.92 1.54 -15.41
C TRP A 217 2.49 1.04 -15.44
N VAL A 218 1.72 1.17 -14.37
CA VAL A 218 0.31 0.75 -14.36
C VAL A 218 -0.50 1.78 -15.13
N ARG A 219 -1.28 1.37 -16.13
CA ARG A 219 -2.32 2.21 -16.73
C ARG A 219 -3.72 1.73 -16.37
N GLU A 220 -4.53 2.61 -15.79
CA GLU A 220 -5.99 2.41 -15.66
C GLU A 220 -6.59 2.42 -17.07
N ARG A 221 -7.06 1.26 -17.55
CA ARG A 221 -7.65 1.09 -18.90
C ARG A 221 -9.17 1.03 -18.87
N VAL A 222 -9.76 0.56 -17.76
CA VAL A 222 -11.21 0.49 -17.59
C VAL A 222 -11.69 1.70 -16.81
N SER A 223 -12.27 2.68 -17.52
CA SER A 223 -13.07 3.73 -16.87
C SER A 223 -14.30 3.10 -16.24
N LEU A 224 -14.37 3.10 -14.91
CA LEU A 224 -15.49 2.59 -14.12
C LEU A 224 -16.83 3.31 -14.37
N ASP A 225 -16.90 4.27 -15.29
CA ASP A 225 -18.16 4.82 -15.81
C ASP A 225 -19.09 3.73 -16.39
N VAL A 226 -18.53 2.58 -16.81
CA VAL A 226 -19.31 1.45 -17.33
C VAL A 226 -19.89 0.56 -16.20
N MET A 227 -19.38 0.63 -14.97
CA MET A 227 -19.92 -0.17 -13.86
C MET A 227 -21.07 0.52 -13.11
N GLY A 228 -21.51 1.71 -13.51
CA GLY A 228 -22.66 2.35 -12.86
C GLY A 228 -22.36 2.79 -11.43
N LYS A 229 -23.06 3.83 -10.97
CA LYS A 229 -22.98 4.31 -9.59
C LYS A 229 -23.72 3.33 -8.69
N PHE A 230 -23.10 2.20 -8.32
CA PHE A 230 -23.70 1.27 -7.37
C PHE A 230 -23.90 1.97 -6.03
N THR A 231 -25.15 2.33 -5.77
CA THR A 231 -25.54 3.09 -4.60
C THR A 231 -25.88 2.08 -3.51
N LEU A 232 -25.46 2.30 -2.26
CA LEU A 232 -25.74 1.40 -1.10
C LEU A 232 -27.23 1.00 -0.96
N ARG A 233 -28.15 1.83 -1.46
CA ARG A 233 -29.59 1.51 -1.56
C ARG A 233 -29.90 0.32 -2.47
N GLU A 234 -29.16 0.14 -3.56
CA GLU A 234 -29.40 -0.94 -4.53
C GLU A 234 -28.93 -2.29 -3.97
N HIS A 235 -27.86 -2.31 -3.17
CA HIS A 235 -27.39 -3.52 -2.49
C HIS A 235 -28.40 -4.04 -1.46
N ILE A 236 -29.04 -3.13 -0.71
CA ILE A 236 -30.09 -3.47 0.27
C ILE A 236 -31.38 -3.89 -0.44
N ALA A 237 -31.68 -3.34 -1.62
CA ALA A 237 -32.83 -3.74 -2.42
C ALA A 237 -32.65 -5.15 -3.04
N GLY A 238 -31.44 -5.51 -3.46
CA GLY A 238 -31.14 -6.82 -4.04
C GLY A 238 -31.17 -7.98 -3.03
N LEU A 239 -30.85 -7.73 -1.76
CA LEU A 239 -30.93 -8.73 -0.67
C LEU A 239 -32.38 -9.00 -0.19
N ARG A 240 -33.36 -8.26 -0.73
CA ARG A 240 -34.78 -8.39 -0.39
C ARG A 240 -35.61 -9.17 -1.42
N GLN A 241 -34.99 -9.61 -2.52
CA GLN A 241 -35.57 -10.58 -3.47
C GLN A 241 -35.02 -11.98 -3.20
#